data_AF-A0A6A3JA53-F1
#
_entry.id   AF-A0A6A3JA53-F1
#
_cell.length_a   1.000
_cell.length_b   1.000
_cell.length_c   1.000
_cell.angle_alpha   90.00
_cell.angle_beta   90.00
_cell.angle_gamma   90.00
#
_symmetry.space_group_name_H-M   'P 1'
#
loop_
_entity.id
_entity.type
_entity.pdbx_description
1 polymer ?
#
loop_
_entity_poly.entity_id
_entity_poly.type
_entity_poly.pdbx_seq_one_letter_code
_entity_poly.pdbx_strand_id
1 'polypeptide(L)'
;MELIVFVAKEQSGIRRATTSRIEEASREIDLHLSERPDIAVGEIARTHWAISRARQPEGTTIAAPDNATFRQAQHIDAMRATLVQPDEEQAAQTLFVSLNGSTPMGLTSDVGELRQLLGIPNYNFLAQGIFTEFQPPAETSEDVPDSDNQQ
;
A
#
# COMPACT_ATOMS: atom_id res chain seq x y z
N MET A 1 13.93 51.11 23.84
CA MET A 1 14.10 49.64 23.86
C MET A 1 13.13 49.08 22.86
N GLU A 2 13.65 48.58 21.75
CA GLU A 2 12.83 47.99 20.70
C GLU A 2 12.82 46.48 20.93
N LEU A 3 11.64 45.91 21.20
CA LEU A 3 11.46 44.49 21.47
C LEU A 3 11.39 43.78 20.12
N ILE A 4 12.52 43.25 19.64
CA ILE A 4 12.55 42.46 18.41
C ILE A 4 12.06 41.05 18.75
N VAL A 5 10.79 40.79 18.46
CA VAL A 5 10.21 39.44 18.51
C VAL A 5 10.66 38.69 17.26
N PHE A 6 11.54 37.72 17.43
CA PHE A 6 11.90 36.79 16.36
C PHE A 6 10.74 35.81 16.15
N VAL A 7 9.92 36.04 15.13
CA VAL A 7 9.04 35.00 14.59
C VAL A 7 9.92 34.02 13.84
N ALA A 8 9.99 32.77 14.32
CA ALA A 8 10.68 31.71 13.63
C ALA A 8 10.10 31.57 12.21
N LYS A 9 10.96 31.74 11.21
CA LYS A 9 10.63 31.54 9.79
C LYS A 9 10.08 30.12 9.64
N GLU A 10 8.88 29.98 9.08
CA GLU A 10 8.34 28.67 8.68
C GLU A 10 9.42 27.94 7.88
N GLN A 11 9.84 26.77 8.36
CA GLN A 11 10.79 25.92 7.67
C GLN A 11 10.12 25.44 6.37
N SER A 12 10.36 26.18 5.30
CA SER A 12 10.01 25.87 3.91
C SER A 12 10.88 24.73 3.37
N GLY A 13 10.95 23.61 4.11
CA GLY A 13 11.74 22.44 3.80
C GLY A 13 10.99 21.15 4.17
N ILE A 14 11.26 20.08 3.41
CA ILE A 14 10.72 18.74 3.67
C ILE A 14 11.19 18.32 5.06
N ARG A 15 10.24 18.02 5.97
CA ARG A 15 10.56 17.58 7.34
C ARG A 15 10.82 16.08 7.39
N ARG A 16 11.49 15.61 8.43
CA ARG A 16 11.62 14.17 8.68
C ARG A 16 10.28 13.58 9.09
N ALA A 17 10.01 12.37 8.60
CA ALA A 17 8.86 11.58 9.02
C ALA A 17 9.23 10.80 10.29
N THR A 18 9.14 11.46 11.45
CA THR A 18 9.41 10.83 12.74
C THR A 18 8.18 10.11 13.28
N THR A 19 8.37 9.20 14.24
CA THR A 19 7.27 8.38 14.77
C THR A 19 6.09 9.20 15.29
N SER A 20 6.37 10.22 16.09
CA SER A 20 5.32 11.13 16.58
C SER A 20 4.53 11.79 15.44
N ARG A 21 5.23 12.24 14.39
CA ARG A 21 4.58 12.90 13.23
C ARG A 21 3.81 11.91 12.36
N ILE A 22 4.27 10.67 12.23
CA ILE A 22 3.57 9.65 11.45
C ILE A 22 2.33 9.16 12.22
N GLU A 23 2.38 9.05 13.54
CA GLU A 23 1.21 8.78 14.38
C GLU A 23 0.18 9.91 14.32
N GLU A 24 0.61 11.16 14.35
CA GLU A 24 -0.26 12.33 14.15
C GLU A 24 -0.87 12.34 12.75
N ALA A 25 -0.05 12.17 11.71
CA ALA A 25 -0.51 12.07 10.33
C ALA A 25 -1.50 10.92 10.13
N SER A 26 -1.27 9.78 10.77
CA SER A 26 -2.17 8.62 10.70
C SER A 26 -3.54 8.93 11.31
N ARG A 27 -3.58 9.64 12.45
CA ARG A 27 -4.84 10.09 13.07
C ARG A 27 -5.57 11.11 12.21
N GLU A 28 -4.85 12.07 11.61
CA GLU A 28 -5.41 13.03 10.66
C GLU A 28 -6.03 12.32 9.44
N ILE A 29 -5.35 11.31 8.90
CA ILE A 29 -5.81 10.51 7.77
C ILE A 29 -7.06 9.70 8.16
N ASP A 30 -7.08 9.06 9.33
CA ASP A 30 -8.25 8.31 9.82
C ASP A 30 -9.49 9.18 9.95
N LEU A 31 -9.32 10.39 10.49
CA LEU A 31 -10.41 11.37 10.58
C LEU A 31 -10.91 11.74 9.19
N HIS A 32 -10.01 12.03 8.25
CA HIS A 32 -10.35 12.38 6.88
C HIS A 32 -11.09 11.25 6.13
N LEU A 33 -10.67 10.01 6.34
CA LEU A 33 -11.32 8.83 5.76
C LEU A 33 -12.68 8.55 6.41
N SER A 34 -12.83 8.84 7.71
CA SER A 34 -14.11 8.71 8.41
C SER A 34 -15.17 9.70 7.88
N GLU A 35 -14.74 10.88 7.45
CA GLU A 35 -15.60 11.89 6.80
C GLU A 35 -15.92 11.56 5.33
N ARG A 36 -15.15 10.66 4.71
CA ARG A 36 -15.23 10.28 3.29
C ARG A 36 -15.29 8.75 3.11
N PRO A 37 -16.44 8.13 3.40
CA PRO A 37 -16.59 6.67 3.30
C PRO A 37 -16.50 6.14 1.86
N ASP A 38 -16.51 7.02 0.85
CA ASP A 38 -16.32 6.71 -0.56
C ASP A 38 -14.86 6.36 -0.91
N ILE A 39 -13.90 6.70 -0.05
CA ILE A 39 -12.47 6.49 -0.31
C ILE A 39 -11.98 5.32 0.55
N ALA A 40 -11.82 4.15 -0.05
CA ALA A 40 -11.15 3.01 0.58
C ALA A 40 -9.65 3.04 0.25
N VAL A 41 -8.80 3.11 1.28
CA VAL A 41 -7.34 3.06 1.15
C VAL A 41 -6.84 1.86 1.94
N GLY A 42 -6.09 0.96 1.29
CA GLY A 42 -5.50 -0.18 1.97
C GLY A 42 -4.25 0.20 2.79
N GLU A 43 -3.71 -0.78 3.49
CA GLU A 43 -2.63 -0.60 4.48
C GLU A 43 -1.35 -0.03 3.86
N ILE A 44 -0.98 -0.46 2.66
CA ILE A 44 0.26 -0.04 2.00
C ILE A 44 0.15 1.40 1.53
N ALA A 45 -0.95 1.75 0.87
CA ALA A 45 -1.23 3.11 0.42
C ALA A 45 -1.37 4.08 1.60
N ARG A 46 -2.02 3.64 2.68
CA ARG A 46 -2.18 4.42 3.92
C ARG A 46 -0.84 4.70 4.58
N THR A 47 0.04 3.71 4.68
CA THR A 47 1.40 3.90 5.22
C THR A 47 2.18 4.93 4.43
N HIS A 48 2.17 4.81 3.10
CA HIS A 48 2.83 5.78 2.23
C HIS A 48 2.26 7.20 2.39
N TRP A 49 0.94 7.31 2.55
CA TRP A 49 0.28 8.59 2.80
C TRP A 49 0.71 9.18 4.15
N ALA A 50 0.71 8.40 5.23
CA ALA A 50 1.13 8.85 6.55
C ALA A 50 2.58 9.36 6.54
N ILE A 51 3.50 8.64 5.89
CA ILE A 51 4.90 9.07 5.72
C ILE A 51 4.98 10.35 4.90
N SER A 52 4.27 10.43 3.77
CA SER A 52 4.27 11.62 2.91
C SER A 52 3.74 12.84 3.65
N ARG A 53 2.69 12.65 4.46
CA ARG A 53 2.06 13.68 5.29
C ARG A 53 2.96 14.13 6.42
N ALA A 54 3.62 13.23 7.12
CA ALA A 54 4.54 13.56 8.21
C ALA A 54 5.71 14.45 7.76
N ARG A 55 6.10 14.37 6.48
CA ARG A 55 7.12 15.21 5.86
C ARG A 55 6.64 16.61 5.49
N GLN A 56 5.33 16.84 5.45
CA GLN A 56 4.75 18.14 5.10
C GLN A 56 4.85 19.11 6.29
N PRO A 57 4.96 20.43 6.01
CA PRO A 57 4.86 21.44 7.04
C PRO A 57 3.45 21.46 7.65
N GLU A 58 3.38 21.89 8.91
CA GLU A 58 2.13 22.09 9.65
C GLU A 58 1.22 23.09 8.91
N GLY A 59 -0.09 22.84 8.92
CA GLY A 59 -1.08 23.66 8.22
C GLY A 59 -1.32 23.28 6.74
N THR A 60 -0.57 22.33 6.18
CA THR A 60 -0.88 21.79 4.84
C THR A 60 -2.26 21.12 4.85
N THR A 61 -3.10 21.35 3.84
CA THR A 61 -4.41 20.69 3.75
C THR A 61 -4.26 19.17 3.59
N ILE A 62 -5.06 18.39 4.33
CA ILE A 62 -5.08 16.93 4.19
C ILE A 62 -5.71 16.58 2.85
N ALA A 63 -4.95 15.92 1.99
CA ALA A 63 -5.39 15.37 0.72
C ALA A 63 -4.63 14.08 0.41
N ALA A 64 -5.29 13.15 -0.29
CA ALA A 64 -4.63 11.95 -0.77
C ALA A 64 -3.49 12.32 -1.74
N PRO A 65 -2.31 11.68 -1.64
CA PRO A 65 -1.19 11.99 -2.53
C PRO A 65 -1.52 11.59 -3.97
N ASP A 66 -1.49 12.52 -4.92
CA ASP A 66 -1.64 12.18 -6.35
C ASP A 66 -0.28 11.92 -7.01
N ASN A 67 0.41 10.86 -6.57
CA ASN A 67 1.67 10.44 -7.19
C ASN A 67 1.64 8.98 -7.62
N ALA A 68 2.56 8.62 -8.52
CA ALA A 68 2.63 7.28 -9.10
C ALA A 68 2.80 6.20 -8.03
N THR A 69 3.60 6.47 -6.99
CA THR A 69 3.84 5.54 -5.88
C THR A 69 2.57 5.27 -5.07
N PHE A 70 1.75 6.29 -4.80
CA PHE A 70 0.48 6.12 -4.10
C PHE A 70 -0.53 5.32 -4.93
N ARG A 71 -0.62 5.58 -6.24
CA ARG A 71 -1.46 4.77 -7.15
C ARG A 71 -0.99 3.32 -7.22
N GLN A 72 0.32 3.09 -7.24
CA GLN A 72 0.89 1.74 -7.20
C GLN A 72 0.57 1.04 -5.88
N ALA A 73 0.71 1.73 -4.75
CA ALA A 73 0.36 1.19 -3.44
C ALA A 73 -1.13 0.80 -3.37
N GLN A 74 -2.03 1.65 -3.87
CA GLN A 74 -3.46 1.32 -3.97
C GLN A 74 -3.73 0.09 -4.84
N HIS A 75 -3.02 -0.03 -5.96
CA HIS A 75 -3.14 -1.20 -6.83
C HIS A 75 -2.72 -2.48 -6.11
N ILE A 76 -1.62 -2.46 -5.37
CA ILE A 76 -1.15 -3.60 -4.58
C ILE A 76 -2.16 -3.95 -3.48
N ASP A 77 -2.71 -2.95 -2.79
CA ASP A 77 -3.76 -3.16 -1.78
C ASP A 77 -5.01 -3.84 -2.38
N ALA A 78 -5.43 -3.42 -3.58
CA ALA A 78 -6.56 -4.05 -4.28
C ALA A 78 -6.25 -5.50 -4.72
N MET A 79 -5.02 -5.77 -5.17
CA MET A 79 -4.58 -7.12 -5.47
C MET A 79 -4.63 -8.00 -4.21
N ARG A 80 -4.10 -7.52 -3.08
CA ARG A 80 -4.14 -8.24 -1.80
C ARG A 80 -5.58 -8.54 -1.36
N ALA A 81 -6.50 -7.58 -1.46
CA ALA A 81 -7.90 -7.79 -1.11
C ALA A 81 -8.57 -8.90 -1.95
N THR A 82 -8.17 -9.04 -3.22
CA THR A 82 -8.67 -10.09 -4.11
C THR A 82 -8.10 -11.48 -3.75
N LEU A 83 -6.85 -11.51 -3.28
CA LEU A 83 -6.07 -12.71 -2.96
C LEU A 83 -6.43 -13.35 -1.61
N VAL A 84 -7.02 -12.60 -0.67
CA VAL A 84 -7.47 -13.10 0.65
C VAL A 84 -8.77 -13.91 0.55
N GLN A 85 -9.39 -13.99 -0.64
CA GLN A 85 -10.56 -14.84 -0.85
C GLN A 85 -10.17 -16.33 -0.69
N PRO A 86 -10.85 -17.08 0.19
CA PRO A 86 -10.52 -18.46 0.45
C PRO A 86 -10.91 -19.36 -0.74
N ASP A 87 -10.03 -20.33 -1.03
CA ASP A 87 -10.35 -21.61 -1.68
C ASP A 87 -10.85 -21.65 -3.14
N GLU A 88 -10.49 -20.69 -4.01
CA GLU A 88 -10.48 -21.00 -5.46
C GLU A 88 -9.39 -22.04 -5.82
N GLU A 89 -8.44 -22.28 -4.90
CA GLU A 89 -7.27 -23.14 -5.10
C GLU A 89 -7.62 -24.65 -5.12
N GLN A 90 -8.84 -25.04 -4.72
CA GLN A 90 -9.33 -26.43 -4.69
C GLN A 90 -10.61 -26.62 -5.54
N ALA A 91 -10.99 -25.63 -6.34
CA ALA A 91 -12.17 -25.73 -7.19
C ALA A 91 -11.87 -26.59 -8.42
N ALA A 92 -12.63 -27.66 -8.62
CA ALA A 92 -12.59 -28.42 -9.87
C ALA A 92 -13.03 -27.51 -11.02
N GLN A 93 -12.14 -27.25 -11.98
CA GLN A 93 -12.41 -26.40 -13.13
C GLN A 93 -12.58 -27.24 -14.40
N THR A 94 -13.52 -26.83 -15.25
CA THR A 94 -13.76 -27.51 -16.54
C THR A 94 -13.04 -26.80 -17.67
N LEU A 95 -12.11 -27.50 -18.32
CA LEU A 95 -11.35 -27.04 -19.46
C LEU A 95 -11.90 -27.68 -20.73
N PHE A 96 -12.12 -26.90 -21.78
CA PHE A 96 -12.52 -27.44 -23.07
C PHE A 96 -11.30 -27.76 -23.92
N VAL A 97 -11.09 -29.03 -24.25
CA VAL A 97 -9.96 -29.51 -25.04
C VAL A 97 -10.44 -30.13 -26.34
N SER A 98 -9.78 -29.82 -27.45
CA SER A 98 -9.99 -30.50 -28.74
C SER A 98 -8.75 -31.30 -29.08
N LEU A 99 -8.93 -32.59 -29.36
CA LEU A 99 -7.86 -33.47 -29.85
C LEU A 99 -8.01 -33.63 -31.35
N ASN A 100 -6.97 -33.28 -32.10
CA ASN A 100 -6.88 -33.47 -33.56
C ASN A 100 -8.06 -32.91 -34.36
N GLY A 101 -8.60 -31.75 -33.96
CA GLY A 101 -9.72 -31.10 -34.66
C GLY A 101 -11.10 -31.71 -34.37
N SER A 102 -11.19 -32.60 -33.37
CA SER A 102 -12.46 -33.15 -32.89
C SER A 102 -13.28 -32.09 -32.14
N THR A 103 -14.56 -32.36 -31.93
CA THR A 103 -15.44 -31.52 -31.10
C THR A 103 -14.82 -31.28 -29.72
N PRO A 104 -14.80 -30.03 -29.22
CA PRO A 104 -14.28 -29.74 -27.89
C PRO A 104 -15.00 -30.58 -26.83
N MET A 105 -14.23 -31.28 -25.98
CA MET A 105 -14.76 -31.99 -24.83
C MET A 105 -14.42 -31.22 -23.55
N GLY A 106 -15.37 -31.15 -22.62
CA GLY A 106 -15.13 -30.60 -21.29
C GLY A 106 -14.41 -31.64 -20.42
N LEU A 107 -13.21 -31.30 -19.95
CA LEU A 107 -12.46 -32.06 -18.97
C LEU A 107 -12.54 -31.30 -17.63
N THR A 108 -13.20 -31.89 -16.64
CA THR A 108 -13.19 -31.36 -15.27
C THR A 108 -11.97 -31.90 -14.56
N SER A 109 -11.10 -31.02 -14.08
CA SER A 109 -9.88 -31.38 -13.37
C SER A 109 -9.74 -30.58 -12.09
N ASP A 110 -9.15 -31.21 -11.09
CA ASP A 110 -8.67 -30.49 -9.92
C ASP A 110 -7.53 -29.55 -10.33
N VAL A 111 -7.61 -28.29 -9.92
CA VAL A 111 -6.62 -27.27 -10.27
C VAL A 111 -5.25 -27.58 -9.64
N GLY A 112 -5.23 -28.19 -8.46
CA GLY A 112 -4.00 -28.62 -7.78
C GLY A 112 -3.29 -29.75 -8.52
N GLU A 113 -4.01 -30.75 -9.01
CA GLU A 113 -3.42 -31.83 -9.84
C GLU A 113 -2.90 -31.30 -11.18
N LEU A 114 -3.66 -30.42 -11.84
CA LEU A 114 -3.24 -29.82 -13.10
C LEU A 114 -2.00 -28.96 -12.94
N ARG A 115 -1.91 -28.15 -11.88
CA ARG A 115 -0.72 -27.34 -11.56
C ARG A 115 0.50 -28.23 -11.32
N GLN A 116 0.36 -29.32 -10.56
CA GLN A 116 1.44 -30.29 -10.36
C GLN A 116 1.94 -30.89 -11.67
N LEU A 117 1.04 -31.28 -12.57
CA LEU A 117 1.40 -31.81 -13.89
C LEU A 117 2.18 -30.78 -14.73
N LEU A 118 1.81 -29.51 -14.63
CA LEU A 118 2.47 -28.40 -15.32
C LEU A 118 3.73 -27.88 -14.62
N GLY A 119 4.08 -28.42 -13.44
CA GLY A 119 5.19 -27.93 -12.61
C GLY A 119 4.95 -26.55 -12.00
N ILE A 120 3.69 -26.11 -11.92
CA ILE A 120 3.28 -24.86 -11.29
C ILE A 120 3.07 -25.12 -9.80
N PRO A 121 3.57 -24.26 -8.89
CA PRO A 121 3.30 -24.39 -7.46
C PRO A 121 1.80 -24.35 -7.14
N ASN A 122 1.36 -25.21 -6.21
CA ASN A 122 -0.05 -25.28 -5.79
C ASN A 122 -0.49 -24.14 -4.87
N TYR A 123 0.42 -23.27 -4.47
CA TYR A 123 0.13 -22.09 -3.68
C TYR A 123 0.19 -20.83 -4.54
N ASN A 124 -0.69 -19.89 -4.26
CA ASN A 124 -0.60 -18.56 -4.82
C ASN A 124 0.58 -17.78 -4.21
N PHE A 125 1.66 -17.61 -4.98
CA PHE A 125 2.89 -16.91 -4.56
C PHE A 125 2.66 -15.46 -4.13
N LEU A 126 1.64 -14.79 -4.65
CA LEU A 126 1.31 -13.43 -4.27
C LEU A 126 0.58 -13.39 -2.93
N ALA A 127 -0.34 -14.34 -2.68
CA ALA A 127 -1.13 -14.40 -1.45
C ALA A 127 -0.34 -14.96 -0.26
N GLN A 128 0.49 -15.98 -0.49
CA GLN A 128 1.21 -16.73 0.56
C GLN A 128 2.71 -16.42 0.62
N GLY A 129 3.24 -15.65 -0.34
CA GLY A 129 4.64 -15.24 -0.40
C GLY A 129 4.81 -13.74 -0.21
N ILE A 130 4.79 -12.98 -1.31
CA ILE A 130 5.25 -11.58 -1.34
C ILE A 130 4.40 -10.65 -0.46
N PHE A 131 3.09 -10.90 -0.34
CA PHE A 131 2.19 -9.99 0.35
C PHE A 131 1.61 -10.55 1.66
N THR A 132 2.16 -11.63 2.21
CA THR A 132 1.64 -12.28 3.42
C THR A 132 1.68 -11.36 4.65
N GLU A 133 2.75 -10.57 4.79
CA GLU A 133 2.90 -9.62 5.89
C GLU A 133 3.58 -8.36 5.35
N PHE A 134 2.86 -7.23 5.33
CA PHE A 134 3.49 -5.95 5.06
C PHE A 134 4.01 -5.40 6.38
N GLN A 135 5.33 -5.19 6.48
CA GLN A 135 5.92 -4.50 7.61
C GLN A 135 6.41 -3.12 7.16
N PRO A 136 5.82 -2.03 7.68
CA PRO A 136 6.33 -0.70 7.40
C PRO A 136 7.78 -0.55 7.86
N PRO A 137 8.61 0.22 7.15
CA PRO A 137 9.99 0.48 7.56
C PRO A 137 10.02 1.16 8.93
N ALA A 138 11.01 0.78 9.76
CA ALA A 138 11.20 1.37 11.08
C ALA A 138 11.48 2.87 10.98
N GLU A 139 10.78 3.65 11.79
CA GLU A 139 10.83 5.11 11.73
C GLU A 139 11.93 5.67 12.64
N THR A 140 12.54 6.77 12.21
CA THR A 140 13.56 7.46 13.03
C THR A 140 12.89 8.31 14.10
N SER A 141 13.27 8.13 15.36
CA SER A 141 12.73 8.92 16.47
C SER A 141 13.22 10.37 16.52
N GLU A 142 14.36 10.67 15.91
CA GLU A 142 15.01 11.98 16.05
C GLU A 142 14.71 12.91 14.85
N ASP A 143 14.14 14.08 15.19
CA ASP A 143 13.92 15.18 14.24
C ASP A 143 15.20 16.02 14.17
N VAL A 144 16.07 15.66 13.22
CA VAL A 144 17.32 16.39 12.99
C VAL A 144 17.02 17.56 12.04
N PRO A 145 17.24 18.82 12.46
CA PRO A 145 17.02 19.97 11.59
C PRO A 145 17.99 19.91 10.41
N ASP A 146 17.48 20.06 9.18
CA ASP A 146 18.27 20.17 7.95
C ASP A 146 19.03 21.50 7.94
N SER A 147 20.15 21.52 8.65
CA SER A 147 20.99 22.71 8.86
C SER A 147 22.16 22.76 7.86
N ASP A 148 22.43 21.65 7.16
CA ASP A 148 23.61 21.48 6.30
C ASP A 148 23.38 21.99 4.86
N ASN A 149 22.12 22.15 4.45
CA ASN A 149 21.74 22.59 3.10
C ASN A 149 21.56 24.13 2.97
N GLN A 150 22.16 24.94 3.85
CA GLN A 150 22.00 26.41 3.85
C GLN A 150 23.23 27.20 3.35
N GLN A 151 24.08 26.62 2.50
CA GLN A 151 25.19 27.35 1.86
C GLN A 151 24.78 28.03 0.55
#